data_AF-A0ABD1W0I9-F1
#
_entry.id   AF-A0ABD1W0I9-F1
#
_cell.length_a   1.000
_cell.length_b   1.000
_cell.length_c   1.000
_cell.angle_alpha   90.00
_cell.angle_beta   90.00
_cell.angle_gamma   90.00
#
_symmetry.space_group_name_H-M   'P 1'
#
loop_
_entity.id
_entity.type
_entity.pdbx_description
1 polymer ?
#
loop_
_entity_poly.entity_id
_entity_poly.type
_entity_poly.pdbx_seq_one_letter_code
_entity_poly.pdbx_strand_id
1 'polypeptide(L)'
;MIEFQLDRTLITGLPHQIGSLKSLKKLAIRDCRNLSALPESIGNMSALHMLILNKAVIIELPESIGTLENLSVLRLNHCNKLSKLPASFGKLKNLYHLFMEDTAITELPKTFGMLSNLRTLKMAKKPYGQVP
;
A
#
# COMPACT_ATOMS: atom_id res chain seq x y z
N MET A 1 -2.51 -15.30 -13.96
CA MET A 1 -2.16 -14.62 -12.68
C MET A 1 -3.48 -14.28 -11.99
N ILE A 2 -3.67 -14.65 -10.72
CA ILE A 2 -4.95 -14.42 -10.00
C ILE A 2 -4.94 -13.00 -9.43
N GLU A 3 -5.96 -12.21 -9.77
CA GLU A 3 -6.09 -10.82 -9.36
C GLU A 3 -7.49 -10.49 -8.84
N PHE A 4 -7.57 -9.50 -7.95
CA PHE A 4 -8.79 -8.99 -7.37
C PHE A 4 -8.76 -7.46 -7.47
N GLN A 5 -9.83 -6.88 -7.98
CA GLN A 5 -9.90 -5.45 -8.28
C GLN A 5 -11.16 -4.82 -7.69
N LEU A 6 -11.02 -3.66 -7.06
CA LEU A 6 -12.10 -2.83 -6.54
C LEU A 6 -11.86 -1.39 -6.99
N ASP A 7 -12.55 -0.97 -8.04
CA ASP A 7 -12.37 0.36 -8.61
C ASP A 7 -13.68 1.17 -8.46
N ARG A 8 -13.57 2.40 -7.94
CA ARG A 8 -14.67 3.37 -7.80
C ARG A 8 -15.88 2.85 -6.99
N THR A 9 -15.61 2.22 -5.86
CA THR A 9 -16.68 1.74 -4.95
C THR A 9 -16.77 2.62 -3.70
N LEU A 10 -17.90 2.52 -2.99
CA LEU A 10 -18.17 3.27 -1.76
C LEU A 10 -17.74 2.52 -0.49
N ILE A 11 -16.96 1.44 -0.61
CA ILE A 11 -16.53 0.63 0.52
C ILE A 11 -15.73 1.47 1.52
N THR A 12 -15.98 1.24 2.80
CA THR A 12 -15.28 1.91 3.91
C THR A 12 -14.13 1.07 4.46
N GLY A 13 -14.16 -0.24 4.22
CA GLY A 13 -13.19 -1.21 4.72
C GLY A 13 -13.22 -2.48 3.87
N LEU A 14 -12.20 -3.32 4.02
CA LEU A 14 -12.22 -4.69 3.54
C LEU A 14 -12.56 -5.62 4.72
N PRO A 15 -13.29 -6.72 4.47
CA PRO A 15 -13.53 -7.71 5.52
C PRO A 15 -12.20 -8.36 5.95
N HIS A 16 -12.10 -8.74 7.22
CA HIS A 16 -10.94 -9.47 7.74
C HIS A 16 -10.63 -10.74 6.92
N GLN A 17 -11.63 -11.37 6.31
CA GLN A 17 -11.47 -12.58 5.52
C GLN A 17 -10.69 -12.36 4.22
N ILE A 18 -10.41 -11.13 3.79
CA ILE A 18 -9.61 -10.86 2.57
C ILE A 18 -8.22 -11.54 2.63
N GLY A 19 -7.65 -11.64 3.83
CA GLY A 19 -6.37 -12.32 4.06
C GLY A 19 -6.38 -13.83 3.79
N SER A 20 -7.55 -14.44 3.67
CA SER A 20 -7.69 -15.86 3.31
C SER A 20 -7.39 -16.15 1.84
N LEU A 21 -7.31 -15.11 0.99
CA LEU A 21 -6.99 -15.22 -0.43
C LEU A 21 -5.49 -15.50 -0.66
N LYS A 22 -4.99 -16.62 -0.13
CA LYS A 22 -3.55 -16.97 -0.12
C LYS A 22 -2.93 -17.16 -1.51
N SER A 23 -3.75 -17.43 -2.53
CA SER A 23 -3.29 -17.58 -3.92
C SER A 23 -3.34 -16.29 -4.73
N LEU A 24 -3.87 -15.19 -4.17
CA LEU A 24 -4.01 -13.92 -4.87
C LEU A 24 -2.63 -13.30 -5.10
N LYS A 25 -2.31 -12.98 -6.35
CA LYS A 25 -1.03 -12.38 -6.73
C LYS A 25 -1.09 -10.86 -6.84
N LYS A 26 -2.28 -10.31 -7.09
CA LYS A 26 -2.49 -8.87 -7.24
C LYS A 26 -3.80 -8.42 -6.59
N LEU A 27 -3.70 -7.44 -5.70
CA LEU A 27 -4.82 -6.73 -5.13
C LEU A 27 -4.76 -5.28 -5.61
N ALA A 28 -5.79 -4.83 -6.33
CA ALA A 28 -5.90 -3.46 -6.78
C ALA A 28 -7.17 -2.81 -6.24
N ILE A 29 -7.01 -1.66 -5.59
CA ILE A 29 -8.09 -0.84 -5.08
C ILE A 29 -7.84 0.58 -5.56
N ARG A 30 -8.74 1.13 -6.39
CA ARG A 30 -8.53 2.44 -7.01
C ARG A 30 -9.76 3.32 -6.89
N ASP A 31 -9.55 4.57 -6.49
CA ASP A 31 -10.63 5.58 -6.40
C ASP A 31 -11.76 5.17 -5.46
N CYS A 32 -11.44 4.34 -4.44
CA CYS A 32 -12.33 4.01 -3.34
C CYS A 32 -12.14 5.05 -2.23
N ARG A 33 -12.79 6.20 -2.39
CA ARG A 33 -12.55 7.41 -1.57
C ARG A 33 -13.05 7.32 -0.14
N ASN A 34 -13.75 6.24 0.23
CA ASN A 34 -14.22 6.01 1.58
C ASN A 34 -13.37 4.97 2.34
N LEU A 35 -12.44 4.29 1.65
CA LEU A 35 -11.60 3.28 2.27
C LEU A 35 -10.54 3.93 3.17
N SER A 36 -10.69 3.78 4.48
CA SER A 36 -9.86 4.45 5.49
C SER A 36 -8.81 3.55 6.14
N ALA A 37 -8.92 2.23 6.01
CA ALA A 37 -7.98 1.26 6.56
C ALA A 37 -7.94 -0.05 5.75
N LEU A 38 -6.81 -0.76 5.83
CA LEU A 38 -6.70 -2.17 5.45
C LEU A 38 -6.73 -3.04 6.72
N PRO A 39 -7.35 -4.22 6.71
CA PRO A 39 -7.32 -5.12 7.85
C PRO A 39 -5.92 -5.73 8.05
N GLU A 40 -5.58 -6.07 9.30
CA GLU A 40 -4.33 -6.78 9.65
C GLU A 40 -4.19 -8.15 8.96
N SER A 41 -5.30 -8.73 8.50
CA SER A 41 -5.25 -9.98 7.76
C SER A 41 -4.59 -9.85 6.39
N ILE A 42 -4.35 -8.63 5.88
CA ILE A 42 -3.66 -8.42 4.60
C ILE A 42 -2.28 -9.13 4.59
N GLY A 43 -1.58 -9.16 5.73
CA GLY A 43 -0.28 -9.82 5.85
C GLY A 43 -0.30 -11.34 5.66
N ASN A 44 -1.49 -11.97 5.70
CA ASN A 44 -1.64 -13.41 5.47
C ASN A 44 -1.64 -13.80 3.98
N MET A 45 -1.64 -12.82 3.07
CA MET A 45 -1.69 -13.04 1.63
C MET A 45 -0.31 -13.40 1.08
N SER A 46 0.19 -14.58 1.42
CA SER A 46 1.57 -15.00 1.15
C SER A 46 1.97 -14.97 -0.33
N ALA A 47 1.04 -15.17 -1.28
CA ALA A 47 1.35 -15.08 -2.70
C ALA A 47 1.21 -13.67 -3.30
N LEU A 48 0.93 -12.62 -2.50
CA LEU A 48 0.69 -11.28 -3.01
C LEU A 48 1.99 -10.63 -3.50
N HIS A 49 2.07 -10.36 -4.81
CA HIS A 49 3.22 -9.73 -5.45
C HIS A 49 3.01 -8.23 -5.69
N MET A 50 1.77 -7.80 -5.85
CA MET A 50 1.42 -6.43 -6.18
C MET A 50 0.22 -5.95 -5.37
N LEU A 51 0.43 -4.88 -4.63
CA LEU A 51 -0.63 -4.15 -3.92
C LEU A 51 -0.73 -2.75 -4.52
N ILE A 52 -1.90 -2.43 -5.07
CA ILE A 52 -2.22 -1.10 -5.58
C ILE A 52 -3.35 -0.53 -4.72
N LEU A 53 -3.08 0.58 -4.06
CA LEU A 53 -4.06 1.39 -3.36
C LEU A 53 -3.90 2.83 -3.85
N ASN A 54 -4.75 3.25 -4.79
CA ASN A 54 -4.66 4.59 -5.37
C ASN A 54 -5.91 5.39 -5.01
N LYS A 55 -5.74 6.68 -4.69
CA LYS A 55 -6.85 7.60 -4.38
C LYS A 55 -7.81 7.07 -3.30
N ALA A 56 -7.25 6.44 -2.26
CA ALA A 56 -7.98 6.08 -1.05
C ALA A 56 -7.71 7.12 0.04
N VAL A 57 -8.52 7.11 1.10
CA VAL A 57 -8.36 8.00 2.27
C VAL A 57 -7.72 7.26 3.45
N ILE A 58 -6.89 6.26 3.14
CA ILE A 58 -6.20 5.46 4.15
C ILE A 58 -5.28 6.35 4.98
N ILE A 59 -5.31 6.18 6.30
CA ILE A 59 -4.53 7.00 7.24
C ILE A 59 -3.18 6.35 7.56
N GLU A 60 -3.17 5.02 7.67
CA GLU A 60 -2.00 4.19 7.95
C GLU A 60 -2.13 2.81 7.29
N LEU A 61 -1.00 2.16 7.04
CA LEU A 61 -0.98 0.74 6.68
C LEU A 61 -0.89 -0.11 7.95
N PRO A 62 -1.52 -1.29 7.99
CA PRO A 62 -1.42 -2.22 9.12
C PRO A 62 0.02 -2.72 9.33
N GLU A 63 0.38 -3.08 10.55
CA GLU A 63 1.74 -3.59 10.86
C GLU A 63 2.01 -4.95 10.19
N SER A 64 0.98 -5.73 9.92
CA SER A 64 1.07 -6.95 9.12
C SER A 64 1.52 -6.72 7.67
N ILE A 65 1.54 -5.48 7.14
CA ILE A 65 2.06 -5.26 5.78
C ILE A 65 3.50 -5.77 5.65
N GLY A 66 4.31 -5.67 6.70
CA GLY A 66 5.69 -6.15 6.71
C GLY A 66 5.83 -7.68 6.64
N THR A 67 4.74 -8.45 6.74
CA THR A 67 4.78 -9.92 6.60
C THR A 67 4.54 -10.38 5.16
N LEU A 68 4.29 -9.46 4.23
CA LEU A 68 4.11 -9.78 2.82
C LEU A 68 5.46 -10.07 2.13
N GLU A 69 6.00 -11.26 2.39
CA GLU A 69 7.33 -11.67 1.95
C GLU A 69 7.54 -11.59 0.43
N ASN A 70 6.49 -11.77 -0.38
CA ASN A 70 6.56 -11.77 -1.84
C ASN A 70 6.19 -10.42 -2.49
N LEU A 71 5.85 -9.39 -1.69
CA LEU A 71 5.39 -8.11 -2.22
C LEU A 71 6.54 -7.39 -2.94
N SER A 72 6.40 -7.26 -4.26
CA SER A 72 7.40 -6.65 -5.14
C SER A 72 7.06 -5.23 -5.56
N VAL A 73 5.76 -4.92 -5.65
CA VAL A 73 5.25 -3.62 -6.09
C VAL A 73 4.20 -3.13 -5.10
N LEU A 74 4.44 -1.95 -4.54
CA LEU A 74 3.47 -1.23 -3.71
C LEU A 74 3.21 0.15 -4.32
N ARG A 75 1.94 0.41 -4.65
CA ARG A 75 1.47 1.72 -5.13
C ARG A 75 0.47 2.30 -4.15
N LEU A 76 0.74 3.49 -3.67
CA LEU A 76 -0.02 4.26 -2.67
C LEU A 76 -0.36 5.66 -3.20
N ASN A 77 -0.26 5.88 -4.52
CA ASN A 77 -0.33 7.21 -5.11
C ASN A 77 -1.67 7.88 -4.82
N HIS A 78 -1.61 9.18 -4.49
CA HIS A 78 -2.76 10.00 -4.12
C HIS A 78 -3.53 9.52 -2.88
N CYS A 79 -2.92 8.70 -2.02
CA CYS A 79 -3.45 8.44 -0.68
C CYS A 79 -3.12 9.63 0.24
N ASN A 80 -3.85 10.73 0.04
CA ASN A 80 -3.54 12.04 0.60
C ASN A 80 -3.66 12.14 2.14
N LYS A 81 -4.26 11.14 2.80
CA LYS A 81 -4.34 11.04 4.27
C LYS A 81 -3.29 10.12 4.88
N LEU A 82 -2.57 9.35 4.06
CA LEU A 82 -1.54 8.44 4.53
C LEU A 82 -0.35 9.28 5.02
N SER A 83 -0.12 9.31 6.33
CA SER A 83 0.86 10.19 6.96
C SER A 83 2.10 9.48 7.50
N LYS A 84 2.03 8.15 7.68
CA LYS A 84 3.14 7.32 8.19
C LYS A 84 3.14 5.94 7.56
N LEU A 85 4.31 5.30 7.56
CA LEU A 85 4.47 3.87 7.29
C LEU A 85 4.72 3.13 8.62
N PRO A 86 4.21 1.90 8.78
CA PRO A 86 4.40 1.12 9.99
C PRO A 86 5.87 0.74 10.23
N ALA A 87 6.24 0.42 11.48
CA ALA A 87 7.63 0.08 11.82
C ALA A 87 8.10 -1.22 11.14
N SER A 88 7.17 -2.14 10.92
CA SER A 88 7.35 -3.37 10.14
C SER A 88 7.67 -3.15 8.66
N PHE A 89 7.50 -1.94 8.10
CA PHE A 89 7.65 -1.72 6.66
C PHE A 89 9.04 -2.13 6.13
N GLY A 90 10.10 -1.95 6.93
CA GLY A 90 11.46 -2.42 6.61
C GLY A 90 11.64 -3.94 6.49
N LYS A 91 10.62 -4.74 6.85
CA LYS A 91 10.61 -6.20 6.69
C LYS A 91 10.25 -6.65 5.26
N LEU A 92 9.79 -5.75 4.40
CA LEU A 92 9.45 -6.04 3.00
C LEU A 92 10.71 -6.29 2.15
N LYS A 93 11.39 -7.42 2.37
CA LYS A 93 12.67 -7.75 1.74
C LYS A 93 12.61 -7.89 0.23
N ASN A 94 11.45 -8.21 -0.34
CA ASN A 94 11.28 -8.33 -1.79
C ASN A 94 10.62 -7.11 -2.44
N LEU A 95 10.49 -5.97 -1.75
CA LEU A 95 9.90 -4.77 -2.34
C LEU A 95 10.91 -4.10 -3.29
N TYR A 96 10.60 -4.11 -4.58
CA TYR A 96 11.45 -3.51 -5.63
C TYR A 96 10.97 -2.11 -6.01
N HIS A 97 9.65 -1.90 -6.04
CA HIS A 97 9.07 -0.65 -6.50
C HIS A 97 8.04 -0.11 -5.50
N LEU A 98 8.33 1.08 -4.96
CA LEU A 98 7.45 1.82 -4.07
C LEU A 98 7.07 3.16 -4.71
N PHE A 99 5.77 3.35 -4.89
CA PHE A 99 5.19 4.61 -5.36
C PHE A 99 4.23 5.12 -4.30
N MET A 100 4.45 6.33 -3.82
CA MET A 100 3.67 7.00 -2.77
C MET A 100 3.63 8.51 -3.03
N GLU A 101 3.54 8.86 -4.32
CA GLU A 101 3.37 10.24 -4.78
C GLU A 101 2.05 10.81 -4.25
N ASP A 102 2.02 12.09 -3.91
CA ASP A 102 0.84 12.77 -3.35
C ASP A 102 0.25 12.08 -2.10
N THR A 103 1.10 11.57 -1.21
CA THR A 103 0.74 11.13 0.15
C THR A 103 1.05 12.22 1.18
N ALA A 104 0.55 12.09 2.41
CA ALA A 104 0.89 13.00 3.51
C ALA A 104 2.17 12.62 4.26
N ILE A 105 2.86 11.55 3.85
CA ILE A 105 4.08 11.07 4.53
C ILE A 105 5.15 12.16 4.57
N THR A 106 5.67 12.42 5.77
CA THR A 106 6.76 13.38 6.03
C THR A 106 8.00 12.71 6.60
N GLU A 107 7.84 11.54 7.20
CA GLU A 107 8.93 10.76 7.80
C GLU A 107 8.86 9.30 7.37
N LEU A 108 10.03 8.68 7.27
CA LEU A 108 10.16 7.25 7.02
C LEU A 108 10.51 6.54 8.33
N PRO A 109 10.01 5.32 8.57
CA PRO A 109 10.34 4.57 9.78
C PRO A 109 11.85 4.31 9.83
N LYS A 110 12.43 4.20 11.04
CA LYS A 110 13.87 3.93 11.24
C LYS A 110 14.35 2.67 10.51
N THR A 111 13.44 1.73 10.28
CA THR A 111 13.67 0.47 9.58
C THR A 111 13.62 0.60 8.04
N PHE A 112 13.31 1.76 7.47
CA PHE A 112 13.15 1.92 6.01
C PHE A 112 14.43 1.54 5.24
N GLY A 113 15.61 1.79 5.80
CA GLY A 113 16.89 1.36 5.22
C GLY A 113 17.08 -0.15 5.12
N MET A 114 16.19 -0.94 5.73
CA MET A 114 16.21 -2.41 5.66
C MET A 114 15.57 -2.97 4.37
N LEU A 115 15.01 -2.11 3.50
CA LEU A 115 14.47 -2.45 2.19
C LEU A 115 15.59 -2.71 1.17
N SER A 116 16.35 -3.79 1.38
CA SER A 116 17.61 -4.09 0.66
C SER A 116 17.45 -4.27 -0.85
N ASN A 117 16.26 -4.58 -1.35
CA ASN A 117 15.98 -4.79 -2.78
C ASN A 117 15.25 -3.63 -3.45
N LEU A 118 15.03 -2.51 -2.75
CA LEU A 118 14.31 -1.37 -3.31
C LEU A 118 15.11 -0.73 -4.45
N ARG A 119 14.54 -0.70 -5.65
CA ARG A 119 15.15 -0.13 -6.86
C ARG A 119 14.50 1.18 -7.27
N THR A 120 13.23 1.36 -6.95
CA THR A 120 12.47 2.55 -7.32
C THR A 120 11.68 3.06 -6.13
N LEU A 121 11.89 4.33 -5.81
CA LEU A 121 11.13 5.07 -4.82
C LEU A 121 10.61 6.36 -5.46
N LYS A 122 9.29 6.56 -5.45
CA LYS A 122 8.68 7.85 -5.81
C LYS A 122 7.80 8.35 -4.66
N MET A 123 8.07 9.56 -4.18
CA MET A 123 7.37 10.17 -3.04
C MET A 123 7.08 11.67 -3.23
N ALA A 124 7.20 12.17 -4.47
CA ALA A 124 6.98 13.58 -4.73
C ALA A 124 5.55 14.00 -4.36
N LYS A 125 5.41 15.16 -3.72
CA LYS A 125 4.14 15.87 -3.60
C LYS A 125 4.06 16.82 -4.79
N LYS A 126 2.92 16.85 -5.49
CA LYS A 126 2.64 17.94 -6.42
C LYS A 126 2.66 19.25 -5.63
N PRO A 127 3.40 20.27 -6.07
CA PRO A 127 3.29 21.59 -5.48
C PRO A 127 1.83 22.03 -5.61
N TYR A 128 1.19 22.39 -4.49
CA TYR A 128 -0.12 23.03 -4.51
C TYR A 128 0.01 24.29 -5.37
N GLY A 129 -0.60 24.32 -6.56
CA GLY A 129 -0.62 25.53 -7.40
C GLY A 129 -0.45 25.38 -8.92
N GLN A 130 -0.39 24.18 -9.49
CA GLN A 130 -0.51 24.01 -10.95
C GLN A 130 -1.79 23.25 -11.31
N VAL A 131 -2.84 24.03 -11.54
CA VAL A 131 -4.01 23.63 -12.34
C VAL A 131 -3.65 24.02 -13.79
N PRO A 132 -3.89 23.17 -14.81
CA PRO A 132 -3.81 23.62 -16.20
C PRO A 132 -4.83 24.71 -16.51
#